data_AF-A0A959XUM5-F1
#
_entry.id   AF-A0A959XUM5-F1
#
_cell.length_a   1.000
_cell.length_b   1.000
_cell.length_c   1.000
_cell.angle_alpha   90.00
_cell.angle_beta   90.00
_cell.angle_gamma   90.00
#
_symmetry.space_group_name_H-M   'P 1'
#
loop_
_entity.id
_entity.type
_entity.pdbx_description
1 polymer ?
#
loop_
_entity_poly.entity_id
_entity_poly.type
_entity_poly.pdbx_seq_one_letter_code
_entity_poly.pdbx_strand_id
1 'polypeptide(L)' 'MREAAFIHRNQAKWQRLEQVLQGLDGLSGDETSDLYIELNDDLSYARTFYPQSNIAIYLNGLAARLHHHIYRN' A
#
# COMPACT_ATOMS: atom_id res chain seq x y z
N MET A 1 -13.11 -6.82 11.48
CA MET A 1 -11.81 -6.53 12.14
C MET A 1 -11.88 -5.11 12.69
N ARG A 2 -11.20 -4.78 13.80
CA ARG A 2 -11.06 -3.37 14.23
C ARG A 2 -9.91 -2.72 13.44
N GLU A 3 -9.99 -1.41 13.20
CA GLU A 3 -9.01 -0.67 12.40
C GLU A 3 -7.56 -0.90 12.87
N ALA A 4 -7.32 -0.85 14.18
CA ALA A 4 -6.00 -1.10 14.75
C ALA A 4 -5.43 -2.49 14.42
N ALA A 5 -6.27 -3.52 14.38
CA ALA A 5 -5.85 -4.88 14.02
C ALA A 5 -5.58 -5.00 12.50
N PHE A 6 -6.34 -4.27 11.68
CA PHE A 6 -6.10 -4.18 10.24
C PHE A 6 -4.75 -3.51 9.94
N ILE A 7 -4.47 -2.38 10.60
CA ILE A 7 -3.18 -1.70 10.51
C ILE A 7 -2.04 -2.63 10.94
N HIS A 8 -2.14 -3.23 12.13
CA HIS A 8 -1.09 -4.09 12.66
C HIS A 8 -0.76 -5.26 11.74
N ARG A 9 -1.76 -5.84 11.08
CA ARG A 9 -1.57 -6.97 10.15
C ARG A 9 -0.84 -6.58 8.87
N ASN A 10 -1.09 -5.38 8.35
CA ASN A 10 -0.65 -5.00 7.01
C ASN A 10 0.51 -3.99 6.99
N GLN A 11 0.80 -3.30 8.10
CA GLN A 11 1.82 -2.25 8.20
C GLN A 11 3.20 -2.65 7.68
N ALA A 12 3.63 -3.89 7.92
CA ALA A 12 4.94 -4.36 7.49
C ALA A 12 5.06 -4.39 5.95
N LYS A 13 3.97 -4.77 5.26
CA LYS A 13 3.92 -4.77 3.79
C LYS A 13 3.94 -3.34 3.24
N TRP A 14 3.20 -2.43 3.86
CA TRP A 14 3.17 -1.02 3.46
C TRP A 14 4.54 -0.36 3.64
N GLN A 15 5.23 -0.63 4.75
CA GLN A 15 6.58 -0.14 4.98
C GLN A 15 7.58 -0.65 3.93
N ARG A 16 7.45 -1.91 3.51
CA ARG A 16 8.29 -2.46 2.43
C ARG A 16 8.06 -1.72 1.11
N LEU A 17 6.80 -1.43 0.76
CA LEU A 17 6.48 -0.62 -0.42
C LEU A 17 7.05 0.80 -0.33
N GLU A 18 7.06 1.40 0.86
CA GLU A 18 7.71 2.70 1.06
C GLU A 18 9.23 2.64 0.84
N GLN A 19 9.89 1.55 1.24
CA GLN A 19 11.33 1.36 1.00
C GLN A 19 11.63 1.20 -0.50
N VAL A 20 10.79 0.48 -1.25
CA VAL A 20 10.88 0.37 -2.72
C VAL A 20 10.77 1.75 -3.37
N LEU A 21 9.77 2.55 -2.95
CA LEU A 21 9.58 3.91 -3.45
C LEU A 21 10.75 4.86 -3.13
N GLN A 22 11.52 4.57 -2.08
CA GLN A 22 12.72 5.32 -1.70
C GLN A 22 13.98 4.78 -2.40
N GLY A 23 13.88 3.71 -3.19
CA GLY A 23 15.02 3.04 -3.81
C GLY A 23 15.91 2.30 -2.79
N LEU A 24 15.38 2.01 -1.60
CA LEU A 24 16.10 1.33 -0.52
C LEU A 24 15.88 -0.20 -0.54
N ASP A 25 14.86 -0.68 -1.23
CA ASP A 25 14.60 -2.10 -1.44
C ASP A 25 14.57 -2.40 -2.95
N GLY A 26 15.35 -3.40 -3.37
CA GLY A 26 15.58 -3.77 -4.76
C GLY A 26 14.65 -4.87 -5.23
N LEU A 27 13.34 -4.68 -5.08
CA LEU A 27 12.35 -5.65 -5.54
C LEU A 27 12.34 -5.78 -7.07
N SER A 28 12.06 -6.99 -7.55
CA SER A 28 11.74 -7.18 -8.96
C SER A 28 10.42 -6.49 -9.33
N GLY A 29 10.22 -6.24 -10.63
CA GLY A 29 8.97 -5.65 -11.14
C GLY A 29 7.73 -6.50 -10.84
N ASP A 30 7.88 -7.83 -10.86
CA ASP A 30 6.80 -8.77 -10.54
C ASP A 30 6.44 -8.70 -9.04
N GLU A 31 7.44 -8.75 -8.14
CA GLU A 31 7.20 -8.63 -6.70
C GLU A 31 6.56 -7.28 -6.32
N THR A 32 6.99 -6.20 -6.98
CA THR A 32 6.41 -4.87 -6.77
C THR A 32 4.95 -4.81 -7.25
N SER A 33 4.64 -5.51 -8.33
CA SER A 33 3.28 -5.60 -8.88
C SER A 33 2.35 -6.41 -7.96
N ASP A 34 2.83 -7.53 -7.42
CA ASP A 34 2.06 -8.34 -6.46
C ASP A 34 1.72 -7.55 -5.20
N LEU A 35 2.70 -6.84 -4.64
CA LEU A 35 2.47 -5.96 -3.48
C LEU A 35 1.54 -4.79 -3.81
N TYR A 36 1.54 -4.30 -5.05
CA TYR A 36 0.61 -3.26 -5.50
C TYR A 36 -0.84 -3.77 -5.60
N ILE A 37 -1.06 -5.02 -6.01
CA ILE A 37 -2.38 -5.65 -5.99
C ILE A 37 -2.89 -5.75 -4.56
N GLU A 38 -2.08 -6.28 -3.64
CA GLU A 38 -2.44 -6.37 -2.22
C GLU A 38 -2.74 -5.00 -1.59
N LEU A 39 -1.98 -3.96 -1.95
CA LEU A 39 -2.22 -2.60 -1.49
C LEU A 39 -3.59 -2.07 -1.96
N ASN A 40 -4.01 -2.39 -3.19
CA ASN A 40 -5.32 -1.99 -3.69
C ASN A 40 -6.46 -2.72 -2.98
N ASP A 41 -6.26 -3.99 -2.62
CA ASP A 41 -7.23 -4.74 -1.80
C ASP A 41 -7.36 -4.13 -0.40
N ASP A 42 -6.22 -3.81 0.24
CA ASP A 42 -6.19 -3.13 1.53
C ASP A 42 -6.87 -1.75 1.48
N LEU A 43 -6.62 -0.96 0.42
CA LEU A 43 -7.27 0.32 0.19
C LEU A 43 -8.78 0.17 0.00
N SER A 44 -9.21 -0.83 -0.77
CA SER A 44 -10.63 -1.11 -0.98
C SER A 44 -11.32 -1.48 0.32
N TYR A 45 -10.70 -2.36 1.12
CA TYR A 45 -11.17 -2.69 2.46
C TYR A 45 -11.26 -1.45 3.35
N ALA A 46 -10.20 -0.62 3.40
CA ALA A 46 -10.18 0.59 4.20
C ALA A 46 -11.26 1.59 3.78
N ARG A 47 -11.53 1.74 2.48
CA ARG A 47 -12.63 2.59 1.98
C ARG A 47 -14.01 2.07 2.38
N THR A 48 -14.22 0.75 2.38
CA THR A 48 -15.52 0.16 2.76
C THR A 48 -15.77 0.28 4.26
N PHE A 49 -14.78 -0.04 5.09
CA PHE A 49 -14.97 -0.17 6.53
C PHE A 49 -14.52 1.05 7.34
N TYR A 50 -13.60 1.86 6.81
CA TYR A 50 -13.01 3.05 7.45
C TYR A 50 -12.95 4.28 6.50
N PRO A 51 -14.04 4.66 5.81
CA PRO A 51 -14.04 5.62 4.70
C PRO A 51 -13.48 7.02 5.02
N GLN A 52 -13.57 7.46 6.28
CA GLN A 52 -13.12 8.78 6.73
C GLN A 52 -11.82 8.72 7.55
N SER A 53 -11.18 7.55 7.63
CA SER A 53 -9.97 7.36 8.39
C SER A 53 -8.74 7.92 7.69
N ASN A 54 -7.74 8.26 8.51
CA ASN A 54 -6.41 8.57 8.00
C ASN A 54 -5.77 7.38 7.28
N ILE A 55 -6.16 6.13 7.61
CA ILE A 55 -5.58 4.96 6.94
C ILE A 55 -6.05 4.85 5.49
N ALA A 56 -7.32 5.12 5.19
CA ALA A 56 -7.82 5.14 3.82
C ALA A 56 -7.12 6.22 2.97
N ILE A 57 -6.87 7.39 3.56
CA ILE A 57 -6.13 8.49 2.90
C ILE A 57 -4.67 8.09 2.65
N TYR A 58 -4.01 7.53 3.67
CA TYR A 58 -2.63 7.05 3.59
C TYR A 58 -2.46 6.00 2.47
N LEU A 59 -3.29 4.95 2.47
CA LEU A 59 -3.20 3.87 1.48
C LEU A 59 -3.47 4.36 0.06
N ASN A 60 -4.38 5.34 -0.11
CA ASN A 60 -4.62 5.95 -1.41
C ASN A 60 -3.39 6.72 -1.92
N GLY A 61 -2.72 7.46 -1.03
CA GLY A 61 -1.47 8.16 -1.37
C GLY A 61 -0.34 7.19 -1.73
N LEU A 62 -0.18 6.11 -0.96
CA LEU A 62 0.81 5.08 -1.22
C LEU A 62 0.56 4.40 -2.58
N ALA A 63 -0.70 4.05 -2.88
CA ALA A 63 -1.08 3.42 -4.14
C ALA A 63 -0.81 4.33 -5.34
N ALA A 64 -1.14 5.62 -5.24
CA ALA A 64 -0.87 6.59 -6.30
C ALA A 64 0.63 6.74 -6.59
N ARG A 65 1.47 6.77 -5.54
CA ARG A 65 2.93 6.83 -5.69
C ARG A 65 3.48 5.56 -6.34
N LEU A 66 3.01 4.40 -5.91
CA LEU A 66 3.45 3.11 -6.45
C LEU A 66 3.01 2.91 -7.90
N HIS A 67 1.79 3.32 -8.25
CA HIS A 67 1.33 3.34 -9.63
C HIS A 67 2.25 4.18 -10.52
N HIS A 68 2.63 5.38 -10.09
CA HIS A 68 3.58 6.20 -10.83
C HIS A 68 4.96 5.56 -10.95
N HIS A 69 5.44 4.87 -9.91
CA HIS A 69 6.72 4.17 -9.94
C HIS A 69 6.74 3.01 -10.96
N ILE A 70 5.65 2.24 -11.04
CA ILE A 70 5.54 1.08 -11.95
C ILE A 70 5.33 1.53 -13.41
N TYR A 71 4.48 2.52 -13.67
CA TYR A 71 3.98 2.83 -15.02
C TYR A 71 4.55 4.12 -15.65
N ARG A 72 5.39 4.88 -14.94
CA ARG A 72 5.93 6.15 -15.43
C ARG A 72 7.46 6.19 -15.57
N ASN A 73 8.14 5.06 -15.39
CA ASN A 73 9.52 4.86 -15.84
C ASN A 73 9.52 4.41 -17.30
#